data_AF-A0A699S5T7-F1
#
_entry.id   AF-A0A699S5T7-F1
#
_cell.length_a   1.000
_cell.length_b   1.000
_cell.length_c   1.000
_cell.angle_alpha   90.00
_cell.angle_beta   90.00
_cell.angle_gamma   90.00
#
_symmetry.space_group_name_H-M   'P 1'
#
loop_
_entity.id
_entity.type
_entity.pdbx_description
1 polymer ?
#
loop_
_entity_poly.entity_id
_entity_poly.type
_entity_poly.pdbx_seq_one_letter_code
_entity_poly.pdbx_strand_id
1 'polypeptide(L)'
;AENVSNMEFKSLWGNTNFDAIVSQSLGNSGGLLFVWDPNSFQKDNHIISDNFIALFGKWRANQTRMLVVSVYAPQAVSLKRTLWSYLSSLINRWNGECIVLGDFNEVRHKEERWGSTFNVYGARDFNQFITSAGWKGIATPGRTPRHLK
;
A
#
# COMPACT_ATOMS: atom_id res chain seq x y z
N ALA A 1 2.69 -23.25 -6.53
CA ALA A 1 1.49 -22.50 -6.93
C ALA A 1 1.88 -21.03 -6.92
N GLU A 2 1.78 -20.24 -7.99
CA GLU A 2 1.39 -20.45 -9.38
C GLU A 2 2.19 -19.39 -10.14
N ASN A 3 3.02 -19.80 -11.11
CA ASN A 3 3.82 -18.87 -11.91
C ASN A 3 2.87 -18.10 -12.81
N VAL A 4 2.44 -16.90 -12.40
CA VAL A 4 1.92 -15.91 -13.36
C VAL A 4 2.99 -15.80 -14.43
N SER A 5 2.62 -16.12 -15.67
CA SER A 5 3.62 -16.33 -16.69
C SER A 5 4.40 -15.03 -16.90
N ASN A 6 5.73 -15.11 -17.00
CA ASN A 6 6.58 -13.95 -17.28
C ASN A 6 6.15 -13.15 -18.53
N MET A 7 5.27 -13.70 -19.38
CA MET A 7 4.67 -13.00 -20.52
C MET A 7 3.50 -12.09 -20.14
N GLU A 8 2.63 -12.48 -19.20
CA GLU A 8 1.49 -11.66 -18.75
C GLU A 8 1.94 -10.44 -17.95
N PHE A 9 3.04 -10.56 -17.20
CA PHE A 9 3.62 -9.42 -16.49
C PHE A 9 4.25 -8.38 -17.41
N LYS A 10 4.89 -8.83 -18.49
CA LYS A 10 5.56 -7.94 -19.45
C LYS A 10 4.57 -7.01 -20.17
N SER A 11 3.39 -7.51 -20.53
CA SER A 11 2.36 -6.70 -21.19
C SER A 11 1.74 -5.68 -20.24
N LEU A 12 1.67 -5.98 -18.93
CA LEU A 12 1.09 -5.08 -17.93
C LEU A 12 2.07 -4.00 -17.44
N TRP A 13 3.35 -4.34 -17.28
CA TRP A 13 4.36 -3.42 -16.74
C TRP A 13 5.10 -2.62 -17.81
N GLY A 14 5.26 -3.17 -19.03
CA GLY A 14 5.94 -2.51 -20.14
C GLY A 14 7.48 -2.49 -20.05
N ASN A 15 8.08 -3.03 -18.98
CA ASN A 15 9.53 -3.21 -18.83
C ASN A 15 9.85 -4.70 -18.59
N THR A 16 10.95 -5.17 -19.17
CA THR A 16 11.42 -6.57 -19.04
C THR A 16 12.24 -6.81 -17.79
N ASN A 17 12.76 -5.77 -17.15
CA ASN A 17 13.50 -5.86 -15.90
C ASN A 17 12.64 -5.40 -14.73
N PHE A 18 12.11 -6.35 -13.98
CA PHE A 18 11.31 -6.11 -12.79
C PHE A 18 11.58 -7.19 -11.75
N ASP A 19 11.45 -6.82 -10.48
CA ASP A 19 11.35 -7.73 -9.37
C ASP A 19 9.94 -7.63 -8.77
N ALA A 20 9.48 -8.69 -8.12
CA ALA A 20 8.16 -8.73 -7.51
C ALA A 20 8.13 -9.51 -6.18
N ILE A 21 7.21 -9.11 -5.31
CA ILE A 21 6.81 -9.85 -4.10
C ILE A 21 5.32 -10.12 -4.20
N VAL A 22 4.94 -11.36 -3.89
CA VAL A 22 3.54 -11.81 -3.87
C VAL A 22 3.18 -12.27 -2.47
N SER A 23 2.13 -11.69 -1.89
CA SER A 23 1.43 -12.26 -0.74
C SER A 23 0.29 -13.12 -1.26
N GLN A 24 0.36 -14.43 -1.00
CA GLN A 24 -0.69 -15.35 -1.40
C GLN A 24 -2.00 -15.03 -0.66
N SER A 25 -3.12 -15.28 -1.34
CA SER A 25 -4.45 -15.14 -0.76
C SER A 25 -4.73 -16.26 0.24
N LEU A 26 -5.14 -15.92 1.46
CA LEU A 26 -5.77 -16.87 2.37
C LEU A 26 -7.30 -16.78 2.20
N GLY A 27 -7.89 -17.70 1.43
CA GLY A 27 -9.33 -17.72 1.14
C GLY A 27 -9.75 -16.84 -0.05
N ASN A 28 -10.88 -16.12 0.05
CA ASN A 28 -11.47 -15.35 -1.06
C ASN A 28 -10.89 -13.93 -1.27
N SER A 29 -9.89 -13.52 -0.50
CA SER A 29 -9.24 -12.21 -0.66
C SER A 29 -8.25 -12.25 -1.83
N GLY A 30 -8.31 -11.30 -2.77
CA GLY A 30 -7.26 -11.16 -3.78
C GLY A 30 -5.89 -10.94 -3.12
N GLY A 31 -4.86 -11.69 -3.53
CA GLY A 31 -3.51 -11.54 -2.98
C GLY A 31 -2.89 -10.16 -3.24
N LEU A 32 -1.82 -9.83 -2.52
CA LEU A 32 -1.06 -8.60 -2.75
C LEU A 32 0.10 -8.86 -3.71
N LEU A 33 0.27 -7.98 -4.69
CA LEU A 33 1.39 -7.96 -5.61
C LEU A 33 2.12 -6.62 -5.48
N PHE A 34 3.42 -6.68 -5.27
CA PHE A 34 4.31 -5.52 -5.26
C PHE A 34 5.36 -5.70 -6.35
N VAL A 35 5.42 -4.80 -7.33
CA VAL A 35 6.37 -4.82 -8.45
C VAL A 35 7.24 -3.58 -8.41
N TRP A 36 8.54 -3.71 -8.68
CA TRP A 36 9.44 -2.57 -8.84
C TRP A 36 10.51 -2.85 -9.90
N ASP A 37 11.11 -1.78 -10.42
CA ASP A 37 12.30 -1.87 -11.26
C ASP A 37 13.55 -1.96 -10.37
N PRO A 38 14.31 -3.07 -10.40
CA PRO A 38 15.51 -3.24 -9.59
C PRO A 38 16.65 -2.29 -9.99
N ASN A 39 16.59 -1.61 -11.14
CA ASN A 39 17.51 -0.54 -11.54
C ASN A 39 17.15 0.80 -10.89
N SER A 40 15.92 0.97 -10.42
CA SER A 40 15.46 2.17 -9.74
C SER A 40 15.51 2.02 -8.22
N PHE A 41 15.15 0.84 -7.71
CA PHE A 41 15.07 0.56 -6.28
C PHE A 41 15.89 -0.67 -5.91
N GLN A 42 16.80 -0.52 -4.95
CA GLN A 42 17.56 -1.62 -4.37
C GLN A 42 16.86 -2.13 -3.12
N LYS A 43 16.33 -3.35 -3.15
CA LYS A 43 15.72 -4.01 -1.99
C LYS A 43 16.79 -4.48 -1.00
N ASP A 44 16.61 -4.12 0.27
CA ASP A 44 17.37 -4.63 1.41
C ASP A 44 16.60 -5.74 2.13
N ASN A 45 15.33 -5.50 2.46
CA ASN A 45 14.47 -6.47 3.18
C ASN A 45 12.99 -6.26 2.81
N HIS A 46 12.12 -7.17 3.26
CA HIS A 46 10.68 -7.04 3.12
C HIS A 46 9.92 -7.72 4.28
N ILE A 47 8.67 -7.31 4.47
CA ILE A 47 7.68 -7.97 5.34
C ILE A 47 6.44 -8.25 4.50
N ILE A 48 5.90 -9.46 4.62
CA ILE A 48 4.66 -9.87 3.99
C ILE A 48 3.62 -10.12 5.09
N SER A 49 2.43 -9.59 4.89
CA SER A 49 1.24 -9.78 5.71
C SER A 49 0.02 -9.85 4.81
N ASP A 50 -1.06 -10.45 5.29
CA ASP A 50 -2.32 -10.58 4.54
C ASP A 50 -2.88 -9.22 4.09
N ASN A 51 -2.55 -8.14 4.81
CA ASN A 51 -3.11 -6.81 4.59
C ASN A 51 -2.07 -5.78 4.10
N PHE A 52 -0.78 -6.14 4.05
CA PHE A 52 0.24 -5.25 3.50
C PHE A 52 1.53 -5.98 3.09
N ILE A 53 2.27 -5.39 2.16
CA ILE A 53 3.68 -5.71 1.88
C ILE A 53 4.51 -4.47 2.22
N ALA A 54 5.54 -4.61 3.03
CA ALA A 54 6.51 -3.54 3.30
C ALA A 54 7.85 -3.89 2.66
N LEU A 55 8.40 -2.98 1.88
CA LEU A 55 9.65 -3.10 1.15
C LEU A 55 10.66 -2.10 1.72
N PHE A 56 11.78 -2.59 2.21
CA PHE A 56 12.89 -1.79 2.72
C PHE A 56 13.99 -1.74 1.68
N GLY A 57 14.59 -0.58 1.49
CA GLY A 57 15.67 -0.47 0.53
C GLY A 57 16.18 0.95 0.34
N LYS A 58 16.81 1.16 -0.81
CA LYS A 58 17.32 2.44 -1.23
C LYS A 58 16.86 2.79 -2.63
N TRP A 59 16.49 4.05 -2.82
CA TRP A 59 16.34 4.61 -4.15
C TRP A 59 17.73 4.78 -4.77
N ARG A 60 17.97 4.15 -5.92
CA ARG A 60 19.34 4.08 -6.48
C ARG A 60 19.86 5.43 -6.94
N ALA A 61 19.00 6.31 -7.45
CA ALA A 61 19.41 7.59 -8.04
C ALA A 61 20.12 8.52 -7.04
N ASN A 62 19.73 8.48 -5.76
CA ASN A 62 20.27 9.36 -4.72
C ASN A 62 20.67 8.62 -3.44
N GLN A 63 20.61 7.29 -3.43
CA GLN A 63 20.92 6.43 -2.28
C GLN A 63 20.03 6.67 -1.05
N THR A 64 18.88 7.33 -1.22
CA THR A 64 17.94 7.60 -0.12
C THR A 64 17.37 6.30 0.41
N ARG A 65 17.44 6.11 1.73
CA ARG A 65 16.80 4.99 2.42
C ARG A 65 15.28 5.16 2.37
N MET A 66 14.58 4.15 1.88
CA MET A 66 13.14 4.18 1.68
C MET A 66 12.46 2.93 2.26
N LEU A 67 11.31 3.17 2.89
CA LEU A 67 10.33 2.17 3.25
C LEU A 67 9.10 2.37 2.37
N VAL A 68 8.81 1.41 1.49
CA VAL A 68 7.61 1.45 0.63
C VAL A 68 6.63 0.37 1.08
N VAL A 69 5.45 0.76 1.51
CA VAL A 69 4.40 -0.13 2.00
C VAL A 69 3.24 -0.12 1.01
N SER A 70 2.84 -1.28 0.52
CA SER A 70 1.58 -1.45 -0.22
C SER A 70 0.55 -2.09 0.70
N VAL A 71 -0.60 -1.43 0.87
CA VAL A 71 -1.65 -1.81 1.82
C VAL A 71 -2.89 -2.26 1.07
N TYR A 72 -3.50 -3.35 1.54
CA TYR A 72 -4.87 -3.71 1.23
C TYR A 72 -5.61 -3.90 2.56
N ALA A 73 -6.25 -2.83 3.02
CA ALA A 73 -6.78 -2.79 4.37
C ALA A 73 -8.06 -3.64 4.49
N PRO A 74 -8.27 -4.31 5.63
CA PRO A 74 -9.46 -5.12 5.85
C PRO A 74 -10.71 -4.24 5.94
N GLN A 75 -11.90 -4.81 5.69
CA GLN A 75 -13.16 -4.07 5.84
C GLN A 75 -13.52 -3.83 7.33
N ALA A 76 -13.19 -4.78 8.20
CA ALA A 76 -13.52 -4.71 9.62
C ALA A 76 -12.72 -3.61 10.34
N VAL A 77 -13.42 -2.76 11.10
CA VAL A 77 -12.85 -1.59 11.78
C VAL A 77 -11.79 -1.97 12.82
N SER A 78 -12.03 -3.04 13.58
CA SER A 78 -11.08 -3.55 14.59
C SER A 78 -9.75 -4.00 13.97
N LEU A 79 -9.82 -4.68 12.83
CA LEU A 79 -8.63 -5.11 12.09
C LEU A 79 -7.89 -3.92 11.49
N LYS A 80 -8.61 -2.92 10.96
CA LYS A 80 -8.01 -1.67 10.48
C LYS A 80 -7.25 -0.93 11.57
N ARG A 81 -7.83 -0.79 12.76
CA ARG A 81 -7.13 -0.16 13.90
C ARG A 81 -5.83 -0.88 14.25
N THR A 82 -5.86 -2.21 14.24
CA THR A 82 -4.67 -3.03 14.50
C THR A 82 -3.61 -2.82 13.42
N LEU A 83 -4.03 -2.81 12.15
CA LEU A 83 -3.17 -2.52 10.99
C LEU A 83 -2.52 -1.13 11.11
N TRP A 84 -3.30 -0.08 11.40
CA TRP A 84 -2.79 1.28 11.56
C TRP A 84 -1.78 1.40 12.71
N SER A 85 -2.07 0.79 13.86
CA SER A 85 -1.13 0.78 14.99
C SER A 85 0.19 0.10 14.65
N TYR A 86 0.13 -1.03 13.94
CA TYR A 86 1.32 -1.74 13.48
C TYR A 86 2.13 -0.91 12.49
N LEU A 87 1.48 -0.36 11.46
CA LEU A 87 2.14 0.45 10.43
C LEU A 87 2.72 1.74 11.01
N SER A 88 2.02 2.45 11.89
CA SER A 88 2.58 3.60 12.62
C SER A 88 3.84 3.21 13.38
N SER A 89 3.83 2.08 14.10
CA SER A 89 5.01 1.60 14.83
C SER A 89 6.16 1.21 13.91
N LEU A 90 5.86 0.66 12.73
CA LEU A 90 6.86 0.33 11.72
C LEU A 90 7.53 1.60 11.17
N ILE A 91 6.71 2.58 10.78
CA ILE A 91 7.15 3.86 10.21
C ILE A 91 7.96 4.66 11.22
N ASN A 92 7.49 4.76 12.47
CA ASN A 92 8.18 5.51 13.53
C ASN A 92 9.56 4.92 13.89
N ARG A 93 9.77 3.62 13.67
CA ARG A 93 11.07 2.97 13.88
C ARG A 93 11.98 3.06 12.66
N TRP A 94 11.45 3.46 11.50
CA TRP A 94 12.22 3.57 10.28
C TRP A 94 12.99 4.90 10.26
N ASN A 95 14.29 4.82 9.99
CA ASN A 95 15.15 5.99 9.82
C ASN A 95 15.43 6.22 8.32
N GLY A 96 14.44 6.79 7.63
CA GLY A 96 14.47 7.11 6.21
C GLY A 96 13.11 7.59 5.70
N GLU A 97 13.01 7.83 4.40
CA GLU A 97 11.76 8.22 3.76
C GLU A 97 10.77 7.06 3.75
N CYS A 98 9.47 7.36 3.79
CA CYS A 98 8.43 6.35 3.74
C CYS A 98 7.31 6.71 2.75
N ILE A 99 6.88 5.72 1.98
CA ILE A 99 5.70 5.77 1.11
C ILE A 99 4.79 4.61 1.48
N VAL A 100 3.49 4.87 1.63
CA VAL A 100 2.41 3.91 1.92
C VAL A 100 1.32 4.07 0.86
N LEU A 101 1.25 3.17 -0.09
CA LEU A 101 0.25 3.17 -1.14
C LEU A 101 -0.75 2.03 -0.97
N GLY A 102 -1.83 2.04 -1.75
CA GLY A 102 -2.76 0.92 -1.84
C GLY A 102 -4.21 1.30 -1.57
N ASP A 103 -5.02 0.30 -1.23
CA ASP A 103 -6.43 0.45 -0.91
C ASP A 103 -6.63 0.43 0.62
N PHE A 104 -6.96 1.58 1.18
CA PHE A 104 -7.13 1.76 2.61
C PHE A 104 -8.53 1.37 3.13
N ASN A 105 -9.48 1.08 2.24
CA ASN A 105 -10.88 0.78 2.60
C ASN A 105 -11.46 1.73 3.66
N GLU A 106 -11.04 3.01 3.62
CA GLU A 106 -11.48 4.06 4.53
C GLU A 106 -11.89 5.31 3.76
N VAL A 107 -12.83 6.03 4.35
CA VAL A 107 -13.39 7.26 3.80
C VAL A 107 -12.98 8.37 4.75
N ARG A 108 -12.28 9.39 4.26
CA ARG A 108 -11.68 10.43 5.10
C ARG A 108 -12.69 11.46 5.55
N HIS A 109 -13.64 11.75 4.68
CA HIS A 109 -14.63 12.80 4.86
C HIS A 109 -16.02 12.27 4.54
N LYS A 110 -17.04 12.76 5.25
CA LYS A 110 -18.42 12.29 5.06
C LYS A 110 -18.91 12.53 3.63
N GLU A 111 -18.39 13.60 3.02
CA GLU A 111 -18.70 14.09 1.68
C GLU A 111 -18.18 13.16 0.57
N GLU A 112 -17.21 12.29 0.87
CA GLU A 112 -16.67 11.30 -0.08
C GLU A 112 -17.56 10.04 -0.18
N ARG A 113 -18.64 9.95 0.62
CA ARG A 113 -19.50 8.78 0.69
C ARG A 113 -20.87 9.03 0.06
N TRP A 114 -21.24 8.18 -0.89
CA TRP A 114 -22.62 8.03 -1.36
C TRP A 114 -23.15 6.66 -0.91
N GLY A 115 -24.25 6.65 -0.13
CA GLY A 115 -25.04 5.44 0.11
C GLY A 115 -24.60 4.50 1.25
N SER A 116 -23.76 4.91 2.20
CA SER A 116 -23.46 4.12 3.42
C SER A 116 -23.21 4.97 4.66
N THR A 117 -23.37 4.39 5.85
CA THR A 117 -23.14 5.08 7.13
C THR A 117 -21.67 5.45 7.28
N PHE A 118 -21.39 6.74 7.47
CA PHE A 118 -20.04 7.25 7.68
C PHE A 118 -19.52 6.83 9.07
N ASN A 119 -18.36 6.16 9.10
CA ASN A 119 -17.70 5.78 10.34
C ASN A 119 -16.72 6.89 10.77
N VAL A 120 -17.21 7.81 11.61
CA VAL A 120 -16.42 8.93 12.16
C VAL A 120 -15.18 8.43 12.91
N TYR A 121 -15.28 7.30 13.62
CA TYR A 121 -14.15 6.75 14.38
C TYR A 121 -13.08 6.15 13.46
N GLY A 122 -13.47 5.45 12.40
CA GLY A 122 -12.55 4.92 11.39
C GLY A 122 -11.80 6.03 10.66
N ALA A 123 -12.51 7.09 10.28
CA ALA A 123 -11.91 8.28 9.67
C ALA A 123 -10.92 8.97 10.62
N ARG A 124 -11.25 9.10 11.90
CA ARG A 124 -10.36 9.68 12.91
C ARG A 124 -9.07 8.85 13.08
N ASP A 125 -9.21 7.54 13.23
CA ASP A 125 -8.07 6.64 13.42
C ASP A 125 -7.14 6.66 12.18
N PHE A 126 -7.72 6.70 10.97
CA PHE A 126 -6.96 6.80 9.72
C PHE A 126 -6.29 8.17 9.55
N ASN A 127 -6.97 9.26 9.89
CA ASN A 127 -6.37 10.60 9.84
C ASN A 127 -5.22 10.73 10.85
N GLN A 128 -5.36 10.15 12.05
CA GLN A 128 -4.27 10.10 13.03
C GLN A 128 -3.07 9.31 12.50
N PHE A 129 -3.31 8.17 11.84
CA PHE A 129 -2.26 7.41 11.15
C PHE A 129 -1.52 8.28 10.13
N ILE A 130 -2.24 8.96 9.24
CA ILE A 130 -1.66 9.86 8.21
C ILE A 130 -0.81 10.97 8.86
N THR A 131 -1.35 11.64 9.88
CA THR A 131 -0.63 12.71 10.58
C THR A 131 0.63 12.19 11.26
N SER A 132 0.54 11.03 11.93
CA SER A 132 1.68 10.43 12.64
C SER A 132 2.82 10.04 11.70
N ALA A 133 2.50 9.75 10.43
CA ALA A 133 3.48 9.30 9.46
C ALA A 133 4.16 10.46 8.68
N GLY A 134 3.75 11.73 8.87
CA GLY A 134 4.40 12.90 8.26
C GLY A 134 4.08 13.16 6.78
N TRP A 135 2.90 12.74 6.32
CA TRP A 135 2.59 12.54 4.90
C TRP A 135 2.33 13.82 4.09
N LYS A 136 3.03 13.97 2.95
CA LYS A 136 2.74 14.95 1.89
C LYS A 136 2.11 14.25 0.67
N GLY A 137 0.78 14.07 0.69
CA GLY A 137 -0.01 13.71 -0.49
C GLY A 137 -0.29 12.21 -0.66
N ILE A 138 -1.55 11.88 -0.93
CA ILE A 138 -2.01 10.53 -1.24
C ILE A 138 -2.36 10.46 -2.72
N ALA A 139 -1.72 9.55 -3.46
CA ALA A 139 -2.23 9.07 -4.72
C ALA A 139 -2.92 7.73 -4.47
N THR A 140 -4.24 7.67 -4.66
CA THR A 140 -5.00 6.41 -4.69
C THR A 140 -5.01 5.89 -6.13
N PRO A 141 -4.31 4.80 -6.47
CA PRO A 141 -4.51 4.15 -7.76
C PRO A 141 -5.89 3.46 -7.71
N GLY A 142 -6.85 3.90 -8.54
CA GLY A 142 -8.10 3.16 -8.73
C GLY A 142 -9.42 3.94 -8.61
N ARG A 143 -9.41 5.24 -8.27
CA ARG A 143 -10.59 6.10 -8.42
C ARG A 143 -10.39 7.06 -9.58
N THR A 144 -10.56 6.56 -10.80
CA THR A 144 -10.99 7.44 -11.89
C THR A 144 -12.35 8.02 -11.48
N PRO A 145 -12.53 9.35 -11.52
CA PRO A 145 -13.87 9.92 -11.45
C PRO A 145 -14.64 9.37 -12.63
N ARG A 146 -15.55 8.43 -12.39
CA ARG A 146 -16.51 8.01 -13.42
C ARG A 146 -17.57 9.08 -13.57
N HIS A 147 -17.19 10.28 -14.01
CA HIS A 147 -18.08 11.24 -14.66
C HIS A 147 -17.26 12.11 -15.62
N LEU A 148 -17.14 11.63 -16.86
CA LEU A 148 -17.17 12.51 -18.03
C LEU A 148 -18.62 12.49 -18.54
N LYS A 149 -19.30 13.61 -18.37
CA LYS A 149 -19.87 14.35 -19.49
C LYS A 149 -19.54 15.81 -19.28
#